data_AF-A0AAV0R833-F1
#
_entry.id   AF-A0AAV0R833-F1
#
_cell.length_a   1.000
_cell.length_b   1.000
_cell.length_c   1.000
_cell.angle_alpha   90.00
_cell.angle_beta   90.00
_cell.angle_gamma   90.00
#
_symmetry.space_group_name_H-M   'P 1'
#
loop_
_entity.id
_entity.type
_entity.pdbx_description
1 polymer ?
#
loop_
_entity_poly.entity_id
_entity_poly.type
_entity_poly.pdbx_seq_one_letter_code
_entity_poly.pdbx_strand_id
1 'polypeptide(L)'
;GSTVLLSGTVGLVLANPQGSEIWRSGQLSGGVTSASLTDSGNFVIRARNSSPLWETFGNPTDTILPSQTLGRGIILSSRRSESDFSKGRFRLILQGDGNLVLTTVNLPTEQVNGAYYAAGTNSATDPGTQLAFDYI
;
A
#
# COMPACT_ATOMS: atom_id res chain seq x y z
N GLY A 1 -6.71 14.59 22.56
CA GLY A 1 -6.89 14.39 21.10
C GLY A 1 -6.29 13.06 20.70
N SER A 2 -6.48 12.61 19.46
CA SER A 2 -5.79 11.41 18.95
C SER A 2 -4.28 11.62 18.91
N THR A 3 -3.52 10.53 19.02
CA THR A 3 -2.04 10.57 19.04
C THR A 3 -1.43 9.59 18.05
N VAL A 4 -0.28 9.97 17.50
CA VAL A 4 0.56 9.09 16.69
C VAL A 4 1.90 8.94 17.42
N LEU A 5 2.29 7.70 17.70
CA LEU A 5 3.49 7.38 18.47
C LEU A 5 4.33 6.36 17.72
N LEU A 6 5.65 6.49 17.82
CA LEU A 6 6.60 5.48 17.33
C LEU A 6 6.97 4.55 18.49
N SER A 7 6.53 3.31 18.43
CA SER A 7 6.85 2.25 19.38
C SER A 7 8.06 1.44 18.94
N GLY A 8 8.94 1.14 19.90
CA GLY A 8 10.14 0.32 19.69
C GLY A 8 9.88 -1.10 19.19
N THR A 9 8.66 -1.64 19.38
CA THR A 9 8.33 -3.05 19.11
C THR A 9 7.20 -3.24 18.10
N VAL A 10 6.34 -2.24 17.92
CA VAL A 10 5.16 -2.34 17.03
C VAL A 10 5.11 -1.23 15.98
N GLY A 11 6.17 -0.43 15.85
CA GLY A 11 6.25 0.62 14.83
C GLY A 11 5.32 1.78 15.11
N LEU A 12 4.69 2.31 14.07
CA LEU A 12 3.79 3.46 14.19
C LEU A 12 2.44 3.02 14.76
N VAL A 13 1.96 3.71 15.79
CA VAL A 13 0.71 3.42 16.48
C VAL A 13 -0.17 4.67 16.46
N LEU A 14 -1.41 4.52 16.00
CA LEU A 14 -2.44 5.55 16.07
C LEU A 14 -3.43 5.19 17.18
N ALA A 15 -3.61 6.10 18.14
CA ALA A 15 -4.55 5.94 19.24
C ALA A 15 -5.63 7.03 19.22
N ASN A 16 -6.84 6.65 19.62
CA ASN A 16 -7.96 7.57 19.78
C ASN A 16 -7.77 8.47 21.03
N PRO A 17 -8.65 9.47 21.27
CA PRO A 17 -8.53 10.34 22.43
C PRO A 17 -8.58 9.66 23.80
N GLN A 18 -9.09 8.42 23.87
CA GLN A 18 -9.15 7.58 25.07
C GLN A 18 -7.88 6.74 25.26
N GLY A 19 -6.91 6.83 24.34
CA GLY A 19 -5.68 6.04 24.37
C GLY A 19 -5.81 4.63 23.80
N SER A 20 -6.99 4.26 23.26
CA SER A 20 -7.16 2.97 22.58
C SER A 20 -6.53 3.02 21.21
N GLU A 21 -5.74 2.01 20.89
CA GLU A 21 -5.19 1.83 19.56
C GLU A 21 -6.31 1.57 18.54
N ILE A 22 -6.21 2.23 17.38
CA ILE A 22 -7.12 2.04 16.25
C ILE A 22 -6.39 1.59 14.98
N TRP A 23 -5.07 1.73 14.91
CA TRP A 23 -4.24 1.23 13.82
C TRP A 23 -2.77 1.11 14.26
N ARG A 24 -2.03 0.17 13.64
CA ARG A 24 -0.58 0.05 13.76
C ARG A 24 0.08 -0.37 12.44
N SER A 25 1.35 -0.04 12.24
CA SER A 25 2.13 -0.47 11.07
C SER A 25 2.51 -1.96 11.06
N GLY A 26 2.26 -2.69 12.14
CA GLY A 26 2.46 -4.14 12.24
C GLY A 26 3.17 -4.58 13.52
N GLN A 27 3.70 -5.80 13.54
CA GLN A 27 4.63 -6.26 14.59
C GLN A 27 6.05 -6.19 14.04
N LEU A 28 6.82 -5.19 14.48
CA LEU A 28 8.17 -4.93 13.97
C LEU A 28 9.20 -5.44 14.98
N SER A 29 9.59 -6.71 14.83
CA SER A 29 10.51 -7.42 15.72
C SER A 29 11.98 -6.97 15.63
N GLY A 30 12.32 -6.10 14.68
CA GLY A 30 13.69 -5.66 14.40
C GLY A 30 14.24 -4.54 15.29
N GLY A 31 13.51 -4.11 16.32
CA GLY A 31 13.92 -3.01 17.20
C GLY A 31 13.85 -1.66 16.47
N VAL A 32 12.68 -1.03 16.52
CA VAL A 32 12.42 0.25 15.86
C VAL A 32 13.24 1.35 16.52
N THR A 33 14.00 2.10 15.72
CA THR A 33 14.83 3.21 16.21
C THR A 33 14.46 4.57 15.63
N SER A 34 13.93 4.60 14.41
CA SER A 34 13.60 5.85 13.75
C SER A 34 12.52 5.65 12.70
N ALA A 35 11.87 6.76 12.34
CA ALA A 35 11.01 6.85 11.18
C ALA A 35 11.30 8.15 10.44
N SER A 36 11.18 8.15 9.12
CA SER A 36 11.42 9.33 8.28
C SER A 36 10.50 9.33 7.07
N LEU A 37 10.05 10.51 6.65
CA LEU A 37 9.48 10.72 5.32
C LEU A 37 10.61 11.07 4.35
N THR A 38 10.76 10.31 3.27
CA THR A 38 11.73 10.61 2.21
C THR A 38 11.22 11.71 1.29
N ASP A 39 12.12 12.30 0.51
CA ASP A 39 11.76 13.32 -0.50
C ASP A 39 10.82 12.77 -1.60
N SER A 40 10.82 11.46 -1.83
CA SER A 40 9.88 10.78 -2.72
C SER A 40 8.49 10.56 -2.10
N GLY A 41 8.29 10.89 -0.82
CA GLY A 41 7.03 10.67 -0.10
C GLY A 41 6.89 9.28 0.53
N ASN A 42 7.94 8.47 0.56
CA ASN A 42 7.94 7.19 1.26
C ASN A 42 8.19 7.40 2.76
N PHE A 43 7.23 7.03 3.61
CA PHE A 43 7.43 7.02 5.05
C PHE A 43 7.98 5.66 5.46
N VAL A 44 9.19 5.65 6.01
CA VAL A 44 9.95 4.43 6.30
C VAL A 44 10.26 4.36 7.80
N ILE A 45 9.94 3.23 8.41
CA ILE A 45 10.34 2.86 9.78
C ILE A 45 11.58 1.99 9.70
N ARG A 46 12.61 2.30 10.48
CA ARG A 46 13.92 1.62 10.42
C ARG A 46 14.37 1.01 11.75
N ALA A 47 15.13 -0.07 11.61
CA ALA A 47 15.92 -0.65 12.69
C ALA A 47 17.23 0.14 12.90
N ARG A 48 17.95 -0.19 13.98
CA ARG A 48 19.25 0.44 14.32
C ARG A 48 20.27 0.37 13.19
N ASN A 49 20.28 -0.71 12.42
CA ASN A 49 21.18 -0.91 11.28
C ASN A 49 20.69 -0.22 9.99
N SER A 50 19.75 0.72 10.10
CA SER A 50 19.11 1.45 9.00
C SER A 50 18.30 0.58 8.03
N SER A 51 18.10 -0.71 8.33
CA SER A 51 17.25 -1.56 7.49
C SER A 51 15.78 -1.14 7.60
N PRO A 52 15.04 -1.07 6.48
CA PRO A 52 13.61 -0.79 6.51
C PRO A 52 12.87 -1.96 7.18
N LEU A 53 12.05 -1.65 8.17
CA LEU A 53 11.15 -2.60 8.84
C LEU A 53 9.74 -2.52 8.28
N TRP A 54 9.32 -1.33 7.85
CA TRP A 54 8.03 -1.06 7.25
C TRP A 54 8.11 0.23 6.43
N GLU A 55 7.34 0.31 5.35
CA GLU A 55 7.28 1.51 4.51
C GLU A 55 5.92 1.70 3.84
N THR A 56 5.54 2.96 3.55
CA THR A 56 4.28 3.27 2.87
C THR A 56 4.27 2.84 1.41
N PHE A 57 5.43 2.83 0.73
CA PHE A 57 5.49 2.41 -0.67
C PHE A 57 5.14 0.93 -0.87
N GLY A 58 5.41 0.08 0.12
CA GLY A 58 4.97 -1.31 0.14
C GLY A 58 3.51 -1.50 0.60
N ASN A 59 2.83 -0.44 1.04
CA ASN A 59 1.46 -0.47 1.55
C ASN A 59 0.61 0.66 0.91
N PRO A 60 0.42 0.64 -0.42
CA PRO A 60 -0.29 1.70 -1.12
C PRO A 60 -1.79 1.73 -0.80
N THR A 61 -2.41 2.88 -1.08
CA THR A 61 -3.87 3.08 -0.96
C THR A 61 -4.52 3.22 -2.33
N ASP A 62 -4.70 4.45 -2.81
CA ASP A 62 -5.43 4.82 -4.03
C ASP A 62 -4.55 5.56 -5.04
N THR A 63 -3.31 5.89 -4.66
CA THR A 63 -2.37 6.68 -5.45
C THR A 63 -1.02 5.96 -5.51
N ILE A 64 -0.42 5.94 -6.70
CA ILE A 64 0.99 5.57 -6.91
C ILE A 64 1.83 6.85 -7.01
N LEU A 65 2.94 6.92 -6.28
CA LEU A 65 3.85 8.07 -6.29
C LEU A 65 5.07 7.82 -7.18
N PRO A 66 5.77 8.88 -7.64
CA PRO A 66 7.01 8.71 -8.38
C PRO A 66 8.03 7.89 -7.60
N SER A 67 8.78 7.04 -8.29
CA SER A 67 9.73 6.07 -7.70
C SER A 67 9.07 4.93 -6.90
N GLN A 68 7.74 4.85 -6.84
CA GLN A 68 7.04 3.72 -6.26
C GLN A 68 6.87 2.62 -7.31
N THR A 69 7.07 1.38 -6.87
CA THR A 69 6.91 0.20 -7.71
C THR A 69 5.95 -0.77 -7.04
N LEU A 70 4.96 -1.25 -7.77
CA LEU A 70 3.99 -2.24 -7.32
C LEU A 70 4.30 -3.59 -7.95
N GLY A 71 4.72 -4.54 -7.12
CA GLY A 71 4.90 -5.93 -7.53
C GLY A 71 3.57 -6.66 -7.74
N ARG A 72 3.66 -7.91 -8.19
CA ARG A 72 2.49 -8.78 -8.35
C ARG A 72 1.72 -8.94 -7.04
N GLY A 73 0.39 -8.90 -7.12
CA GLY A 73 -0.51 -9.08 -5.98
C GLY A 73 -0.77 -7.83 -5.15
N ILE A 74 0.00 -6.75 -5.34
CA ILE A 74 -0.27 -5.48 -4.65
C ILE A 74 -1.50 -4.81 -5.29
N ILE A 75 -2.47 -4.46 -4.45
CA ILE A 75 -3.75 -3.89 -4.86
C ILE A 75 -3.77 -2.40 -4.55
N LEU A 76 -3.97 -1.58 -5.57
CA LEU A 76 -4.39 -0.19 -5.41
C LEU A 76 -5.93 -0.15 -5.43
N SER A 77 -6.55 0.40 -4.39
CA SER A 77 -8.01 0.54 -4.31
C SER A 77 -8.38 2.02 -4.40
N SER A 78 -9.31 2.39 -5.27
CA SER A 78 -9.81 3.76 -5.30
C SER A 78 -10.38 4.15 -3.92
N ARG A 79 -10.45 5.44 -3.61
CA ARG A 79 -11.31 5.92 -2.52
C ARG A 79 -12.79 5.74 -2.86
N ARG A 80 -13.66 5.72 -1.84
CA ARG A 80 -15.10 5.54 -2.01
C ARG A 80 -15.78 6.80 -2.57
N SER A 81 -15.33 7.97 -2.14
CA SER A 81 -15.73 9.28 -2.67
C SER A 81 -14.61 10.31 -2.39
N GLU A 82 -14.77 11.55 -2.80
CA GLU A 82 -13.80 12.62 -2.51
C GLU A 82 -13.55 12.81 -1.00
N SER A 83 -14.59 12.64 -0.18
CA SER A 83 -14.55 12.83 1.28
C SER A 83 -14.46 11.52 2.08
N ASP A 84 -14.60 10.36 1.43
CA ASP A 84 -14.53 9.05 2.06
C ASP A 84 -13.33 8.25 1.54
N PHE A 85 -12.27 8.23 2.36
CA PHE A 85 -11.00 7.56 2.09
C PHE A 85 -11.04 6.04 2.32
N SER A 86 -12.21 5.45 2.62
CA SER A 86 -12.36 4.00 2.64
C SER A 86 -12.24 3.40 1.23
N LYS A 87 -12.03 2.07 1.16
CA LYS A 87 -11.89 1.35 -0.11
C LYS A 87 -13.16 1.49 -0.96
N GLY A 88 -12.99 1.98 -2.17
CA GLY A 88 -14.00 2.12 -3.21
C GLY A 88 -14.15 0.89 -4.08
N ARG A 89 -14.82 1.07 -5.22
CA ARG A 89 -15.25 -0.03 -6.09
C ARG A 89 -14.27 -0.36 -7.21
N PHE A 90 -13.15 0.33 -7.34
CA PHE A 90 -12.16 0.07 -8.38
C PHE A 90 -10.86 -0.43 -7.77
N ARG A 91 -10.30 -1.50 -8.34
CA ARG A 91 -9.03 -2.10 -7.93
C ARG A 91 -8.10 -2.26 -9.13
N LEU A 92 -6.89 -1.71 -9.04
CA LEU A 92 -5.80 -1.97 -9.97
C LEU A 92 -4.84 -2.98 -9.34
N ILE A 93 -4.50 -4.04 -10.08
CA ILE A 93 -3.62 -5.10 -9.59
C ILE A 93 -2.76 -5.63 -10.74
N LEU A 94 -1.46 -5.80 -10.51
CA LEU A 94 -0.64 -6.66 -11.35
C LEU A 94 -0.84 -8.10 -10.88
N GLN A 95 -1.51 -8.91 -11.69
CA GLN A 95 -1.88 -10.28 -11.33
C GLN A 95 -0.67 -11.23 -11.32
N GLY A 96 -0.85 -12.42 -10.73
CA GLY A 96 0.21 -13.43 -10.63
C GLY A 96 0.74 -13.91 -11.98
N ASP A 97 -0.11 -13.90 -13.01
CA ASP A 97 0.23 -14.22 -14.40
C ASP A 97 0.98 -13.09 -15.13
N GLY A 98 1.16 -11.93 -14.47
CA GLY A 98 1.83 -10.76 -15.02
C GLY A 98 0.90 -9.79 -15.77
N ASN A 99 -0.41 -10.02 -15.80
CA ASN A 99 -1.35 -9.09 -16.42
C ASN A 99 -1.69 -7.92 -15.48
N LEU A 100 -1.56 -6.68 -15.94
CA LEU A 100 -2.08 -5.52 -15.22
C LEU A 100 -3.58 -5.36 -15.50
N VAL A 101 -4.40 -5.45 -14.45
CA VAL A 101 -5.86 -5.47 -14.60
C VAL A 101 -6.51 -4.43 -13.67
N LEU A 102 -7.45 -3.67 -14.24
CA LEU A 102 -8.39 -2.83 -13.50
C LEU A 102 -9.72 -3.57 -13.41
N THR A 103 -10.17 -3.83 -12.19
CA THR A 103 -11.43 -4.55 -11.90
C THR A 103 -12.39 -3.67 -11.12
N THR A 104 -13.67 -4.01 -11.17
CA THR A 104 -14.65 -3.46 -10.23
C THR A 104 -14.97 -4.47 -9.14
N VAL A 105 -15.33 -3.99 -7.95
CA VAL A 105 -15.75 -4.81 -6.83
C VAL A 105 -17.11 -4.40 -6.30
N ASN A 106 -17.91 -5.40 -5.92
CA ASN A 106 -19.18 -5.18 -5.25
C ASN A 106 -18.90 -4.90 -3.77
N LEU A 107 -19.53 -3.86 -3.22
CA LEU A 107 -19.46 -3.54 -1.79
C LEU A 107 -20.83 -3.81 -1.16
N PRO A 108 -20.88 -4.42 0.06
CA PRO A 108 -19.74 -4.74 0.92
C PRO A 108 -19.14 -6.14 0.71
N THR A 109 -19.62 -6.94 -0.25
CA THR A 109 -19.22 -8.36 -0.40
C THR A 109 -17.77 -8.56 -0.85
N GLU A 110 -17.12 -7.50 -1.35
CA GLU A 110 -15.80 -7.51 -1.98
C GLU A 110 -15.64 -8.49 -3.15
N GLN A 111 -16.76 -8.96 -3.70
CA GLN A 111 -16.75 -9.85 -4.85
C GLN A 111 -16.21 -9.08 -6.06
N VAL A 112 -15.14 -9.63 -6.66
CA VAL A 112 -14.51 -9.09 -7.86
C VAL A 112 -15.39 -9.42 -9.07
N ASN A 113 -15.72 -8.39 -9.85
CA ASN A 113 -16.44 -8.53 -11.12
C ASN A 113 -15.45 -8.78 -12.27
N GLY A 114 -15.95 -8.81 -13.51
CA GLY A 114 -15.11 -8.85 -14.70
C GLY A 114 -14.11 -7.68 -14.76
N ALA A 115 -13.02 -7.90 -15.50
CA ALA A 115 -12.05 -6.85 -15.80
C ALA A 115 -12.75 -5.69 -16.51
N TYR A 116 -12.62 -4.49 -15.94
CA TYR A 116 -12.97 -3.26 -16.63
C TYR A 116 -11.93 -2.95 -17.73
N TYR A 117 -10.67 -3.22 -17.43
CA TYR A 117 -9.55 -3.10 -18.37
C TYR A 117 -8.48 -4.14 -18.06
N ALA A 118 -7.80 -4.66 -19.08
CA ALA A 118 -6.65 -5.55 -18.95
C ALA A 118 -5.58 -5.14 -19.96
N ALA A 119 -4.32 -5.03 -19.51
CA ALA A 119 -3.21 -4.55 -20.34
C ALA A 119 -2.66 -5.61 -21.30
N GLY A 120 -2.91 -6.90 -21.04
CA GLY A 120 -2.38 -8.00 -21.83
C GLY A 120 -0.89 -8.29 -21.59
N THR A 121 -0.37 -7.95 -20.40
CA THR A 121 1.05 -8.07 -20.06
C THR A 121 1.45 -9.47 -19.54
N ASN A 122 0.61 -10.49 -19.75
CA ASN A 122 0.82 -11.87 -19.30
C ASN A 122 1.36 -12.79 -20.41
N SER A 123 2.33 -12.33 -21.19
CA SER A 123 3.01 -13.17 -22.19
C SER A 123 3.64 -14.40 -21.52
N ALA A 124 3.55 -15.56 -22.17
CA ALA A 124 4.12 -16.81 -21.66
C ALA A 124 5.65 -16.76 -21.51
N THR A 125 6.33 -15.92 -22.30
CA THR A 125 7.80 -15.82 -22.31
C THR A 125 8.34 -14.59 -21.59
N ASP A 126 7.49 -13.56 -21.40
CA ASP A 126 7.89 -12.30 -20.75
C ASP A 126 6.69 -11.63 -20.04
N PRO A 127 6.24 -12.19 -18.92
CA PRO A 127 5.11 -11.65 -18.17
C PRO A 127 5.53 -10.48 -17.28
N GLY A 128 4.69 -9.44 -17.19
CA GLY A 128 4.92 -8.25 -16.38
C GLY A 128 5.28 -8.59 -14.93
N THR A 129 6.35 -7.98 -14.41
CA THR A 129 6.88 -8.27 -13.07
C THR A 129 6.53 -7.19 -12.06
N GLN A 130 6.40 -5.94 -12.52
CA GLN A 130 6.09 -4.78 -11.70
C GLN A 130 5.42 -3.66 -12.50
N LEU A 131 4.64 -2.83 -11.81
CA LEU A 131 4.16 -1.54 -12.29
C LEU A 131 5.02 -0.44 -11.65
N ALA A 132 5.72 0.36 -12.44
CA ALA A 132 6.53 1.48 -11.97
C ALA A 132 5.92 2.81 -12.44
N PHE A 133 6.06 3.85 -11.60
CA PHE A 133 5.74 5.22 -11.96
C PHE A 133 7.01 6.07 -11.89
N ASP A 134 7.62 6.29 -13.06
CA ASP A 134 8.91 6.96 -13.20
C ASP A 134 8.75 8.41 -13.67
N TYR A 135 9.70 9.28 -13.31
CA TYR A 135 9.84 10.60 -13.93
C TYR A 135 10.32 10.41 -15.37
N ILE A 136 9.58 10.97 -16.33
CA ILE A 136 10.01 11.11 -17.73
C ILE A 136 10.78 12.43 -17.88
#